data_AF-A0A849UXR0-F1
#
_entry.id   AF-A0A849UXR0-F1
#
_cell.length_a   1.000
_cell.length_b   1.000
_cell.length_c   1.000
_cell.angle_alpha   90.00
_cell.angle_beta   90.00
_cell.angle_gamma   90.00
#
_symmetry.space_group_name_H-M   'P 1'
#
loop_
_entity.id
_entity.type
_entity.pdbx_description
1 polymer ?
#
loop_
_entity_poly.entity_id
_entity_poly.type
_entity_poly.pdbx_seq_one_letter_code
_entity_poly.pdbx_strand_id
1 'polypeptide(L)'
;MELADSINFDIDSILIIGSGASLPRLFLENVSGEMIKKLNSQQVSASYIYLGKNNSDANNEYEMINKKGFKAVLFISPVDTSHILTLVKNQNYYYNSKIFIKVPSYKTSFKQKFSIRLFKSNSNYEKFWIATLNVESDPSKKYASRVVVKKILENFSENKYIH
;
A
#
# COMPACT_ATOMS: atom_id res chain seq x y z
N MET A 1 32.14 -13.48 0.38
CA MET A 1 30.98 -14.12 1.04
C MET A 1 30.94 -13.51 2.44
N GLU A 2 30.29 -12.35 2.56
CA GLU A 2 30.22 -11.63 3.84
C GLU A 2 29.06 -12.18 4.65
N LEU A 3 29.37 -12.53 5.89
CA LEU A 3 28.45 -13.04 6.89
C LEU A 3 27.37 -11.98 7.11
N ALA A 4 26.11 -12.32 6.81
CA ALA A 4 24.98 -11.49 7.18
C ALA A 4 24.89 -11.51 8.71
N ASP A 5 25.38 -10.46 9.34
CA ASP A 5 25.05 -10.17 10.73
C ASP A 5 23.53 -10.21 10.83
N SER A 6 23.03 -11.20 11.57
CA SER A 6 21.62 -11.33 11.87
C SER A 6 21.22 -10.14 12.72
N ILE A 7 20.82 -9.05 12.08
CA ILE A 7 20.21 -7.91 12.78
C ILE A 7 18.93 -8.46 13.40
N ASN A 8 18.98 -8.69 14.72
CA ASN A 8 17.85 -9.13 15.51
C ASN A 8 16.91 -7.92 15.70
N PHE A 9 16.15 -7.59 14.65
CA PHE A 9 15.25 -6.44 14.59
C PHE A 9 13.81 -6.91 14.54
N ASP A 10 13.25 -7.17 15.72
CA ASP A 10 11.84 -7.51 15.90
C ASP A 10 10.98 -6.23 15.89
N ILE A 11 9.93 -6.17 15.07
CA ILE A 11 9.08 -5.00 14.87
C ILE A 11 7.81 -5.17 15.72
N ASP A 12 7.73 -4.43 16.82
CA ASP A 12 6.54 -4.33 17.67
C ASP A 12 5.61 -3.18 17.28
N SER A 13 6.10 -2.22 16.49
CA SER A 13 5.39 -1.01 16.12
C SER A 13 5.86 -0.45 14.78
N ILE A 14 4.92 -0.17 13.88
CA ILE A 14 5.20 0.24 12.50
C ILE A 14 4.30 1.38 12.04
N LEU A 15 4.93 2.43 11.51
CA LEU A 15 4.24 3.53 10.85
C LEU A 15 4.25 3.29 9.34
N ILE A 16 3.08 3.14 8.74
CA ILE A 16 2.90 3.00 7.30
C ILE A 16 2.69 4.40 6.72
N ILE A 17 3.51 4.75 5.72
CA ILE A 17 3.46 6.05 5.06
C ILE A 17 3.21 5.82 3.58
N GLY A 18 2.13 6.42 3.06
CA GLY A 18 1.76 6.38 1.65
C GLY A 18 1.90 7.74 0.97
N SER A 19 2.26 7.76 -0.30
CA SER A 19 2.16 8.96 -1.16
C SER A 19 1.70 8.59 -2.58
N GLY A 20 1.13 9.54 -3.31
CA GLY A 20 0.76 9.35 -4.72
C GLY A 20 -0.51 10.07 -5.15
N ALA A 21 -0.94 9.95 -6.41
CA ALA A 21 -2.19 10.54 -6.90
C ALA A 21 -3.45 9.80 -6.38
N SER A 22 -4.66 10.26 -6.78
CA SER A 22 -5.95 9.80 -6.24
C SER A 22 -6.23 8.30 -6.32
N LEU A 23 -5.96 7.66 -7.47
CA LEU A 23 -6.13 6.20 -7.60
C LEU A 23 -5.10 5.39 -6.80
N PRO A 24 -3.78 5.73 -6.86
CA PRO A 24 -2.80 5.15 -5.95
C PRO A 24 -3.20 5.31 -4.48
N ARG A 25 -3.74 6.47 -4.07
CA ARG A 25 -4.22 6.71 -2.71
C ARG A 25 -5.27 5.69 -2.27
N LEU A 26 -6.29 5.43 -3.08
CA LEU A 26 -7.33 4.44 -2.73
C LEU A 26 -6.74 3.02 -2.59
N PHE A 27 -5.79 2.67 -3.44
CA PHE A 27 -5.06 1.41 -3.31
C PHE A 27 -4.24 1.36 -2.01
N LEU A 28 -3.54 2.45 -1.67
CA LEU A 28 -2.73 2.57 -0.45
C LEU A 28 -3.60 2.50 0.82
N GLU A 29 -4.77 3.13 0.83
CA GLU A 29 -5.74 3.03 1.94
C GLU A 29 -6.23 1.58 2.14
N ASN A 30 -6.46 0.85 1.05
CA ASN A 30 -6.83 -0.56 1.12
C ASN A 30 -5.65 -1.44 1.59
N VAL A 31 -4.43 -1.17 1.12
CA VAL A 31 -3.21 -1.88 1.55
C VAL A 31 -2.95 -1.62 3.03
N SER A 32 -2.99 -0.36 3.46
CA SER A 32 -2.71 0.00 4.86
C SER A 32 -3.77 -0.55 5.79
N GLY A 33 -5.05 -0.50 5.43
CA GLY A 33 -6.13 -1.10 6.24
C GLY A 33 -5.99 -2.62 6.42
N GLU A 34 -5.69 -3.35 5.34
CA GLU A 34 -5.47 -4.81 5.43
C GLU A 34 -4.16 -5.14 6.18
N MET A 35 -3.12 -4.30 6.03
CA MET A 35 -1.85 -4.45 6.74
C MET A 35 -2.00 -4.22 8.25
N ILE A 36 -2.65 -3.13 8.67
CA ILE A 36 -2.94 -2.82 10.07
C ILE A 36 -3.72 -3.96 10.71
N LYS A 37 -4.77 -4.46 10.03
CA LYS A 37 -5.57 -5.57 10.55
C LYS A 37 -4.72 -6.81 10.82
N LYS A 38 -3.83 -7.18 9.90
CA LYS A 38 -2.98 -8.37 10.06
C LYS A 38 -1.87 -8.18 11.09
N LEU A 39 -1.19 -7.04 11.08
CA LEU A 39 -0.14 -6.72 12.05
C LEU A 39 -0.69 -6.71 13.48
N ASN A 40 -1.85 -6.07 13.69
CA ASN A 40 -2.50 -6.08 15.00
C ASN A 40 -2.87 -7.49 15.47
N SER A 41 -3.25 -8.40 14.54
CA SER A 41 -3.50 -9.81 14.89
C SER A 41 -2.24 -10.58 15.29
N GLN A 42 -1.06 -10.05 14.95
CA GLN A 42 0.27 -10.52 15.34
C GLN A 42 0.87 -9.67 16.47
N GLN A 43 0.05 -8.88 17.18
CA GLN A 43 0.49 -8.00 18.28
C GLN A 43 1.48 -6.90 17.86
N VAL A 44 1.58 -6.59 16.57
CA VAL A 44 2.38 -5.47 16.05
C VAL A 44 1.48 -4.25 15.88
N SER A 45 1.77 -3.18 16.62
CA SER A 45 1.00 -1.93 16.55
C SER A 45 1.24 -1.21 15.22
N ALA A 46 0.18 -0.87 14.48
CA ALA A 46 0.32 -0.26 13.17
C ALA A 46 -0.57 0.97 12.98
N SER A 47 -0.01 2.02 12.38
CA SER A 47 -0.71 3.26 12.02
C SER A 47 -0.42 3.64 10.58
N TYR A 48 -1.32 4.41 9.95
CA TYR A 48 -1.18 4.86 8.57
C TYR A 48 -1.27 6.38 8.45
N ILE A 49 -0.34 6.98 7.71
CA ILE A 49 -0.37 8.38 7.30
C ILE A 49 -0.19 8.48 5.79
N TYR A 50 -0.96 9.37 5.18
CA TYR A 50 -0.87 9.67 3.76
C TYR A 50 -0.30 11.08 3.56
N LEU A 51 0.78 11.19 2.80
CA LEU A 51 1.55 12.43 2.61
C LEU A 51 1.04 13.33 1.47
N GLY A 52 -0.04 12.94 0.79
CA GLY A 52 -0.51 13.69 -0.36
C GLY A 52 0.06 13.22 -1.71
N LYS A 53 -0.22 14.04 -2.73
CA LYS A 53 -0.02 13.72 -4.16
C LYS A 53 1.26 14.28 -4.77
N ASN A 54 1.75 15.39 -4.23
CA ASN A 54 2.87 16.13 -4.77
C ASN A 54 4.08 15.94 -3.87
N ASN A 55 5.27 15.83 -4.45
CA ASN A 55 6.50 15.59 -3.69
C ASN A 55 6.82 16.73 -2.69
N SER A 56 6.52 17.98 -3.05
CA SER A 56 6.76 19.14 -2.16
C SER A 56 5.90 19.06 -0.90
N ASP A 57 4.59 18.82 -1.07
CA ASP A 57 3.66 18.70 0.06
C ASP A 57 4.02 17.48 0.91
N ALA A 58 4.35 16.37 0.26
CA ALA A 58 4.72 15.14 0.93
C ALA A 58 6.00 15.27 1.77
N ASN A 59 7.00 16.00 1.29
CA ASN A 59 8.20 16.27 2.07
C ASN A 59 7.89 17.12 3.31
N ASN A 60 7.09 18.19 3.14
CA ASN A 60 6.69 19.05 4.25
C ASN A 60 5.91 18.25 5.31
N GLU A 61 4.93 17.45 4.88
CA GLU A 61 4.17 16.59 5.80
C GLU A 61 5.08 15.55 6.46
N TYR A 62 6.01 14.95 5.71
CA TYR A 62 6.93 13.94 6.25
C TYR A 62 7.80 14.50 7.39
N GLU A 63 8.32 15.71 7.25
CA GLU A 63 9.12 16.37 8.30
C GLU A 63 8.28 16.67 9.56
N MET A 64 6.98 16.96 9.40
CA MET A 64 6.08 17.25 10.52
C MET A 64 5.58 16.00 11.25
N ILE A 65 5.69 14.81 10.67
CA ILE A 65 5.24 13.58 11.31
C ILE A 65 6.10 13.26 12.53
N ASN A 66 5.44 13.17 13.68
CA ASN A 66 6.03 12.59 14.88
C ASN A 66 6.17 11.07 14.70
N LYS A 67 7.39 10.63 14.38
CA LYS A 67 7.75 9.21 14.22
C LYS A 67 8.09 8.55 15.56
N LYS A 68 8.14 9.33 16.66
CA LYS A 68 8.43 8.80 18.00
C LYS A 68 7.29 7.85 18.42
N GLY A 69 7.66 6.66 18.89
CA GLY A 69 6.71 5.62 19.29
C GLY A 69 6.53 4.50 18.28
N PHE A 70 7.11 4.61 17.08
CA PHE A 70 7.20 3.50 16.12
C PHE A 70 8.65 3.04 15.99
N LYS A 71 8.86 1.73 15.96
CA LYS A 71 10.17 1.10 15.79
C LYS A 71 10.60 1.07 14.33
N ALA A 72 9.64 0.91 13.43
CA ALA A 72 9.85 0.89 11.98
C ALA A 72 8.92 1.84 11.23
N VAL A 73 9.37 2.27 10.04
CA VAL A 73 8.59 3.08 9.10
C VAL A 73 8.56 2.38 7.75
N LEU A 74 7.36 2.06 7.25
CA LEU A 74 7.13 1.45 5.94
C LEU A 74 6.63 2.50 4.96
N PHE A 75 7.46 2.87 4.00
CA PHE A 75 7.13 3.82 2.97
C PHE A 75 6.66 3.11 1.70
N ILE A 76 5.49 3.48 1.18
CA ILE A 76 4.91 2.95 -0.06
C ILE A 76 4.62 4.13 -0.99
N SER A 77 5.31 4.20 -2.13
CA SER A 77 5.10 5.27 -3.10
C SER A 77 5.15 4.76 -4.53
N PRO A 78 4.43 5.40 -5.47
CA PRO A 78 4.55 5.09 -6.88
C PRO A 78 5.95 5.44 -7.39
N VAL A 79 6.41 4.67 -8.38
CA VAL A 79 7.67 4.90 -9.09
C VAL A 79 7.42 5.47 -10.48
N ASP A 80 6.23 5.21 -11.04
CA ASP A 80 5.81 5.62 -12.36
C ASP A 80 4.40 6.23 -12.36
N THR A 81 3.97 6.69 -13.53
CA THR A 81 2.62 7.20 -13.75
C THR A 81 1.62 6.05 -13.87
N SER A 82 0.46 6.19 -13.22
CA SER A 82 -0.60 5.19 -13.32
C SER A 82 -1.20 5.12 -14.73
N HIS A 83 -1.27 3.92 -15.30
CA HIS A 83 -2.02 3.66 -16.52
C HIS A 83 -3.44 3.23 -16.17
N ILE A 84 -4.44 3.97 -16.63
CA ILE A 84 -5.85 3.73 -16.31
C ILE A 84 -6.56 3.20 -17.55
N LEU A 85 -7.20 2.04 -17.42
CA LEU A 85 -8.09 1.50 -18.42
C LEU A 85 -9.51 1.49 -17.85
N THR A 86 -10.42 2.18 -18.52
CA THR A 86 -11.85 2.16 -18.20
C THR A 86 -12.61 1.49 -19.33
N LEU A 87 -13.15 0.30 -19.07
CA LEU A 87 -14.03 -0.38 -20.00
C LEU A 87 -15.47 -0.02 -19.69
N VAL A 88 -16.20 0.46 -20.70
CA VAL A 88 -17.63 0.76 -20.61
C VAL A 88 -18.39 -0.35 -21.32
N LYS A 89 -19.20 -1.10 -20.56
CA LYS A 89 -20.12 -2.08 -21.13
C LYS A 89 -21.55 -1.61 -20.89
N ASN A 90 -22.29 -1.44 -21.97
CA ASN A 90 -23.72 -1.16 -21.89
C ASN A 90 -24.47 -2.46 -21.60
N GLN A 91 -25.25 -2.47 -20.54
CA GLN A 91 -26.17 -3.56 -20.24
C GLN A 91 -27.59 -3.09 -20.56
N ASN A 92 -28.29 -3.90 -21.34
CA ASN A 92 -29.68 -3.65 -21.70
C ASN A 92 -30.54 -4.42 -20.70
N TYR A 93 -31.36 -3.69 -19.95
CA TYR A 93 -32.36 -4.27 -19.08
C TYR A 93 -33.73 -4.10 -19.72
N TYR A 94 -34.48 -5.19 -19.77
CA TYR A 94 -35.86 -5.21 -20.20
C TYR A 94 -36.74 -5.39 -18.96
N TYR A 95 -37.61 -4.41 -18.70
CA TYR A 95 -38.66 -4.56 -17.70
C TYR A 95 -40.01 -4.73 -18.41
N ASN A 96 -40.68 -5.85 -18.15
CA ASN A 96 -41.97 -6.23 -18.74
C ASN A 96 -42.06 -6.05 -20.27
N SER A 97 -40.96 -6.36 -20.98
CA SER A 97 -40.87 -6.29 -22.45
C SER A 97 -41.14 -4.92 -23.08
N LYS A 98 -41.26 -3.85 -22.28
CA LYS A 98 -41.70 -2.52 -22.73
C LYS A 98 -40.75 -1.39 -22.36
N ILE A 99 -40.02 -1.51 -21.25
CA ILE A 99 -39.08 -0.48 -20.81
C ILE A 99 -37.66 -0.95 -21.13
N PHE A 100 -36.99 -0.20 -22.01
CA PHE A 100 -35.58 -0.36 -22.35
C PHE A 100 -34.75 0.57 -21.48
N ILE A 101 -33.96 0.02 -20.57
CA ILE A 101 -33.00 0.79 -19.77
C ILE A 101 -31.59 0.37 -20.18
N LYS A 102 -30.83 1.32 -20.74
CA LYS A 102 -29.42 1.13 -21.05
C LYS A 102 -28.60 1.66 -19.87
N VAL A 103 -28.09 0.75 -19.05
CA VAL A 103 -27.24 1.12 -17.91
C VAL A 103 -25.78 0.90 -18.30
N PRO A 104 -24.93 1.93 -18.27
CA PRO A 104 -23.50 1.75 -18.43
C PRO A 104 -22.92 1.08 -17.19
N SER A 105 -22.17 0.00 -17.39
CA SER A 105 -21.32 -0.61 -16.37
C SER A 105 -19.87 -0.28 -16.67
N TYR A 106 -19.15 0.19 -15.65
CA TYR A 106 -17.76 0.63 -15.76
C TYR A 106 -16.87 -0.40 -15.06
N LYS A 107 -15.83 -0.85 -15.75
CA LYS A 107 -14.73 -1.60 -15.14
C LYS A 107 -13.46 -0.77 -15.29
N THR A 108 -12.99 -0.24 -14.17
CA THR A 108 -11.75 0.54 -14.11
C THR A 108 -10.65 -0.35 -13.55
N SER A 109 -9.53 -0.43 -14.26
CA SER A 109 -8.29 -1.02 -13.76
C SER A 109 -7.18 0.01 -13.88
N PHE A 110 -6.30 0.05 -12.89
CA PHE A 110 -5.06 0.79 -12.99
C PHE A 110 -3.87 -0.15 -12.89
N LYS A 111 -2.81 0.18 -13.62
CA LYS A 111 -1.52 -0.47 -13.56
C LYS A 111 -0.47 0.54 -13.12
N GLN A 112 0.31 0.20 -12.10
CA GLN A 112 1.35 1.07 -11.57
C GLN A 112 2.41 0.29 -10.82
N LYS A 113 3.63 0.81 -10.83
CA LYS A 113 4.76 0.28 -10.07
C LYS A 113 4.92 1.04 -8.76
N PHE A 114 5.03 0.31 -7.66
CA PHE A 114 5.25 0.84 -6.32
C PHE A 114 6.62 0.45 -5.79
N SER A 115 7.30 1.39 -5.16
CA SER A 115 8.49 1.16 -4.34
C SER A 115 8.02 1.03 -2.89
N ILE A 116 8.46 -0.03 -2.23
CA ILE A 116 8.19 -0.28 -0.82
C ILE A 116 9.52 -0.32 -0.09
N ARG A 117 9.66 0.49 0.94
CA ARG A 117 10.91 0.62 1.69
C ARG A 117 10.60 0.59 3.17
N LEU A 118 11.35 -0.20 3.91
CA LEU A 118 11.21 -0.33 5.35
C LEU A 118 12.49 0.21 6.00
N PHE A 119 12.29 1.13 6.93
CA PHE A 119 13.35 1.86 7.63
C PHE A 119 13.21 1.68 9.12
N LYS A 120 14.34 1.71 9.83
CA LYS A 120 14.34 1.80 11.28
C LYS A 120 14.06 3.25 11.65
N SER A 121 13.18 3.47 12.62
CA SER A 121 12.75 4.82 13.02
C SER A 121 13.84 5.61 13.78
N ASN A 122 15.03 5.02 13.98
CA ASN A 122 16.16 5.70 14.62
C ASN A 122 16.82 6.74 13.68
N SER A 123 17.66 7.58 14.27
CA SER A 123 18.22 8.81 13.68
C SER A 123 18.92 8.68 12.32
N ASN A 124 19.32 7.47 11.91
CA ASN A 124 20.03 7.26 10.66
C ASN A 124 19.16 6.67 9.53
N TYR A 125 17.86 6.43 9.76
CA TYR A 125 16.95 5.80 8.78
C TYR A 125 17.61 4.63 8.05
N GLU A 126 18.19 3.71 8.82
CA GLU A 126 18.88 2.57 8.25
C GLU A 126 17.86 1.75 7.45
N LYS A 127 18.10 1.65 6.14
CA LYS A 127 17.23 0.91 5.23
C LYS A 127 17.61 -0.55 5.34
N PHE A 128 16.69 -1.35 5.86
CA PHE A 128 16.93 -2.78 6.02
C PHE A 128 16.13 -3.64 5.04
N TRP A 129 15.09 -3.09 4.39
CA TRP A 129 14.36 -3.82 3.34
C TRP A 129 13.80 -2.91 2.24
N ILE A 130 13.87 -3.40 1.00
CA ILE A 130 13.30 -2.73 -0.17
C ILE A 130 12.69 -3.77 -1.11
N ALA A 131 11.50 -3.45 -1.62
CA ALA A 131 10.86 -4.20 -2.68
C ALA A 131 10.25 -3.25 -3.71
N THR A 132 9.99 -3.81 -4.88
CA THR A 132 9.29 -3.12 -5.95
C THR A 132 8.18 -4.03 -6.45
N LEU A 133 6.96 -3.50 -6.54
CA LEU A 133 5.78 -4.26 -6.93
C LEU A 133 5.11 -3.64 -8.14
N ASN A 134 4.86 -4.44 -9.16
CA ASN A 134 3.96 -4.07 -10.25
C ASN A 134 2.54 -4.46 -9.83
N VAL A 135 1.68 -3.47 -9.68
CA VAL A 135 0.28 -3.64 -9.27
C VAL A 135 -0.59 -3.42 -10.50
N GLU A 136 -1.43 -4.41 -10.80
CA GLU A 136 -2.58 -4.25 -11.67
C GLU A 136 -3.82 -4.51 -10.82
N SER A 137 -4.65 -3.49 -10.63
CA SER A 137 -5.77 -3.56 -9.70
C SER A 137 -6.98 -2.83 -10.23
N ASP A 138 -8.14 -3.40 -9.98
CA ASP A 138 -9.38 -2.64 -9.93
C ASP A 138 -9.39 -1.92 -8.57
N PRO A 139 -9.31 -0.58 -8.52
CA PRO A 139 -9.19 0.16 -7.28
C PRO A 139 -10.44 0.05 -6.40
N SER A 140 -11.58 -0.40 -6.96
CA SER A 140 -12.80 -0.70 -6.18
C SER A 140 -12.74 -2.03 -5.43
N LYS A 141 -11.75 -2.88 -5.73
CA LYS A 141 -11.61 -4.23 -5.15
C LYS A 141 -10.41 -4.31 -4.22
N LYS A 142 -10.60 -4.96 -3.07
CA LYS A 142 -9.54 -5.20 -2.07
C LYS A 142 -8.62 -6.39 -2.39
N TYR A 143 -8.89 -7.15 -3.45
CA TYR A 143 -8.17 -8.39 -3.76
C TYR A 143 -6.66 -8.14 -3.96
N ALA A 144 -6.29 -7.18 -4.81
CA ALA A 144 -4.88 -6.86 -5.06
C ALA A 144 -4.17 -6.40 -3.78
N SER A 145 -4.83 -5.56 -2.97
CA SER A 145 -4.30 -5.10 -1.68
C SER A 145 -4.02 -6.27 -0.73
N ARG A 146 -4.92 -7.25 -0.63
CA ARG A 146 -4.71 -8.46 0.19
C ARG A 146 -3.53 -9.30 -0.29
N VAL A 147 -3.38 -9.46 -1.61
CA VAL A 147 -2.25 -10.20 -2.20
C VAL A 147 -0.94 -9.49 -1.90
N VAL A 148 -0.88 -8.17 -2.07
CA VAL A 148 0.31 -7.36 -1.76
C VAL A 148 0.66 -7.44 -0.28
N VAL A 149 -0.31 -7.25 0.61
CA VAL A 149 -0.10 -7.33 2.07
C VAL A 149 0.41 -8.71 2.46
N LYS A 150 -0.17 -9.79 1.91
CA LYS A 150 0.28 -11.16 2.17
C LYS A 150 1.78 -11.31 1.82
N LYS A 151 2.19 -10.90 0.62
CA LYS A 151 3.59 -10.99 0.18
C LYS A 151 4.56 -10.20 1.05
N ILE A 152 4.17 -8.99 1.47
CA ILE A 152 4.99 -8.15 2.36
C ILE A 152 5.18 -8.83 3.71
N LEU A 153 4.11 -9.31 4.34
CA LEU A 153 4.18 -9.96 5.65
C LEU A 153 4.90 -11.30 5.60
N GLU A 154 4.71 -12.09 4.54
CA GLU A 154 5.49 -13.32 4.32
C GLU A 154 7.00 -13.01 4.30
N ASN A 155 7.40 -11.97 3.56
CA ASN A 155 8.80 -11.51 3.56
C ASN A 155 9.25 -11.06 4.95
N PHE A 156 8.41 -10.32 5.70
CA PHE A 156 8.78 -9.87 7.04
C PHE A 156 8.97 -11.06 8.00
N SER A 157 8.11 -12.06 7.93
CA SER A 157 8.25 -13.29 8.72
C SER A 157 9.49 -14.11 8.31
N GLU A 158 9.75 -14.27 7.01
CA GLU A 158 10.94 -14.97 6.49
C GLU A 158 12.24 -14.32 6.95
N ASN A 159 12.27 -12.98 7.01
CA ASN A 159 13.42 -12.21 7.49
C ASN A 159 13.41 -12.01 9.02
N LYS A 160 12.46 -12.63 9.74
CA LYS A 160 12.30 -12.54 11.21
C LYS A 160 12.16 -11.12 11.73
N TYR A 161 11.53 -10.24 10.96
CA TYR A 161 11.16 -8.90 11.40
C TYR A 161 9.89 -8.89 12.24
N ILE A 162 9.02 -9.88 12.07
CA ILE A 162 7.78 -10.07 12.82
C ILE A 162 7.61 -11.56 13.11
N HIS A 163 6.94 -11.88 14.22
CA HIS A 163 6.70 -13.25 14.70
C HIS A 163 5.24 -13.69 14.53
#